data_AF-A0AAW9ED51-F1
#
_entry.id   AF-A0AAW9ED51-F1
#
_cell.length_a   1.000
_cell.length_b   1.000
_cell.length_c   1.000
_cell.angle_alpha   90.00
_cell.angle_beta   90.00
_cell.angle_gamma   90.00
#
_symmetry.space_group_name_H-M   'P 1'
#
loop_
_entity.id
_entity.type
_entity.pdbx_description
1 polymer ?
#
loop_
_entity_poly.entity_id
_entity_poly.type
_entity_poly.pdbx_seq_one_letter_code
_entity_poly.pdbx_strand_id
1 'polypeptide(L)' 'YTADTAGHVLAENDCGFLREVLAAVSVPVVAEGNVDTPERAARCLELGAHTVVVGGAITRPQQITARFVAAIAS' A
#
# COMPACT_ATOMS: atom_id res chain seq x y z
N TYR A 1 7.45 11.00 -2.70
CA TYR A 1 6.55 11.42 -1.61
C TYR A 1 6.55 12.93 -1.53
N THR A 2 5.38 13.52 -1.31
CA THR A 2 5.23 14.95 -1.00
C THR A 2 5.45 15.18 0.49
N ALA A 3 5.54 16.44 0.93
CA ALA A 3 5.62 16.78 2.35
C ALA A 3 4.44 16.19 3.15
N ASP A 4 3.23 16.23 2.57
CA ASP A 4 1.99 15.79 3.23
C ASP A 4 1.86 14.27 3.35
N THR A 5 2.61 13.50 2.56
CA THR A 5 2.56 12.02 2.54
C THR A 5 3.87 11.40 3.01
N ALA A 6 4.82 12.22 3.46
CA ALA A 6 6.09 11.76 3.97
C ALA A 6 5.88 11.04 5.32
N GLY A 7 6.33 9.80 5.41
CA GLY A 7 6.23 9.00 6.64
C GLY A 7 4.92 8.23 6.79
N HIS A 8 3.90 8.52 5.98
CA HIS A 8 2.66 7.75 5.95
C HIS A 8 2.80 6.51 5.06
N VAL A 9 2.51 5.34 5.62
CA VAL A 9 2.35 4.10 4.86
C VAL A 9 0.88 3.71 4.76
N LEU A 10 0.51 3.12 3.62
CA LEU A 10 -0.87 2.75 3.33
C LEU A 10 -1.49 1.82 4.38
N ALA A 11 -0.68 1.04 5.11
CA ALA A 11 -1.17 0.13 6.14
C ALA A 11 -1.68 0.82 7.42
N GLU A 12 -1.28 2.08 7.65
CA GLU A 12 -1.55 2.79 8.89
C GLU A 12 -3.05 2.89 9.17
N ASN A 13 -3.42 2.63 10.44
CA ASN A 13 -4.79 2.75 10.92
C ASN A 13 -5.82 2.03 10.06
N ASP A 14 -5.51 0.80 9.61
CA ASP A 14 -6.33 0.00 8.69
C ASP A 14 -6.67 0.76 7.40
N CYS A 15 -5.63 1.23 6.70
CA CYS A 15 -5.72 2.06 5.51
C CYS A 15 -6.52 3.36 5.74
N GLY A 16 -6.27 4.03 6.86
CA GLY A 16 -7.02 5.22 7.28
C GLY A 16 -7.10 6.31 6.21
N PHE A 17 -5.96 6.66 5.63
CA PHE A 17 -5.88 7.65 4.55
C PHE A 17 -6.69 7.23 3.30
N LEU A 18 -6.66 5.96 2.92
CA LEU A 18 -7.45 5.46 1.80
C LEU A 18 -8.95 5.63 2.07
N ARG A 19 -9.42 5.34 3.28
CA ARG A 19 -10.84 5.52 3.64
C ARG A 19 -11.25 6.98 3.60
N GLU A 20 -10.40 7.90 4.06
CA GLU A 20 -10.65 9.34 3.98
C GLU A 20 -10.78 9.82 2.53
N VAL A 21 -9.87 9.38 1.65
CA VAL A 21 -9.94 9.67 0.21
C VAL A 21 -11.22 9.12 -0.40
N LEU A 22 -11.56 7.86 -0.13
CA LEU A 22 -12.78 7.21 -0.63
C LEU A 22 -14.06 7.92 -0.18
N ALA A 23 -14.08 8.49 1.03
CA ALA A 23 -15.21 9.26 1.54
C ALA A 23 -15.31 10.67 0.91
N ALA A 24 -14.18 11.23 0.49
CA ALA A 24 -14.10 12.60 -0.02
C ALA A 24 -14.43 12.73 -1.52
N VAL A 25 -14.33 11.64 -2.30
CA VAL A 25 -14.51 11.67 -3.75
C VAL A 25 -15.49 10.61 -4.22
N SER A 26 -16.18 10.90 -5.32
CA SER A 26 -17.09 9.96 -5.99
C SER A 26 -16.49 9.28 -7.22
N VAL A 27 -15.28 9.68 -7.62
CA VAL A 27 -14.56 9.10 -8.76
C VAL A 27 -13.82 7.82 -8.37
N PRO A 28 -13.55 6.89 -9.31
CA PRO A 28 -12.77 5.69 -9.02
C PRO A 28 -11.41 6.01 -8.40
N VAL A 29 -11.11 5.41 -7.25
CA VAL A 29 -9.84 5.57 -6.53
C VAL A 29 -8.92 4.38 -6.81
N VAL A 30 -7.67 4.67 -7.17
CA VAL A 30 -6.61 3.66 -7.31
C VAL A 30 -5.74 3.67 -6.06
N ALA A 31 -5.61 2.52 -5.39
CA ALA A 31 -4.69 2.39 -4.26
C ALA A 31 -3.28 2.03 -4.77
N GLU A 32 -2.32 2.92 -4.60
CA GLU A 32 -0.92 2.73 -5.00
C GLU A 32 0.04 3.13 -3.88
N GLY A 33 1.16 2.41 -3.79
CA GLY A 33 2.24 2.73 -2.87
C GLY A 33 2.17 1.92 -1.57
N ASN A 34 3.29 1.30 -1.19
CA ASN A 34 3.42 0.49 0.04
C ASN A 34 2.38 -0.64 0.21
N VAL A 35 1.82 -1.16 -0.89
CA VAL A 35 1.10 -2.44 -0.92
C VAL A 35 2.15 -3.55 -0.99
N ASP A 36 2.53 -4.10 0.16
CA ASP A 36 3.66 -5.03 0.29
C ASP A 36 3.25 -6.51 0.47
N THR A 37 2.01 -6.79 0.84
CA THR A 37 1.46 -8.15 0.97
C THR A 37 0.16 -8.34 0.17
N PRO A 38 -0.18 -9.58 -0.22
CA PRO A 38 -1.47 -9.90 -0.84
C PRO A 38 -2.67 -9.51 0.02
N GLU A 39 -2.61 -9.69 1.34
CA GLU A 39 -3.68 -9.36 2.28
C GLU A 39 -3.94 -7.85 2.30
N ARG A 40 -2.88 -7.03 2.19
CA ARG A 40 -3.03 -5.57 2.08
C ARG A 40 -3.69 -5.17 0.77
N ALA A 41 -3.35 -5.83 -0.33
CA ALA A 41 -4.01 -5.59 -1.62
C ALA A 41 -5.51 -5.95 -1.55
N ALA A 42 -5.84 -7.12 -0.99
CA ALA A 42 -7.22 -7.53 -0.76
C ALA A 42 -7.97 -6.52 0.13
N ARG A 43 -7.35 -6.08 1.23
CA ARG A 43 -7.95 -5.09 2.13
C ARG A 43 -8.27 -3.77 1.44
N CYS A 44 -7.39 -3.28 0.56
CA CYS A 44 -7.66 -2.06 -0.22
C CYS A 44 -8.90 -2.21 -1.13
N LEU A 45 -9.05 -3.37 -1.77
CA LEU A 45 -10.21 -3.67 -2.61
C LEU A 45 -11.49 -3.78 -1.77
N GLU A 46 -11.44 -4.47 -0.62
CA GLU A 46 -12.57 -4.56 0.32
C GLU A 46 -13.06 -3.19 0.81
N LEU A 47 -12.14 -2.25 1.02
CA LEU A 47 -12.46 -0.89 1.45
C LEU A 47 -13.11 -0.04 0.34
N GLY A 48 -13.06 -0.48 -0.92
CA GLY A 48 -13.69 0.19 -2.05
C GLY A 48 -12.74 0.82 -3.05
N ALA A 49 -11.42 0.56 -2.99
CA ALA A 49 -10.52 0.94 -4.07
C ALA A 49 -10.96 0.25 -5.38
N HIS A 50 -11.00 1.00 -6.47
CA HIS A 50 -11.39 0.47 -7.78
C HIS A 50 -10.35 -0.52 -8.32
N THR A 51 -9.08 -0.23 -8.10
CA THR A 51 -7.96 -1.12 -8.42
C THR A 51 -6.78 -0.84 -7.51
N VAL A 52 -5.82 -1.77 -7.47
CA VAL A 52 -4.62 -1.71 -6.64
C VAL A 52 -3.38 -1.87 -7.52
N VAL A 53 -2.42 -0.96 -7.37
CA VAL A 53 -1.14 -1.01 -8.07
C VAL A 53 -0.05 -1.53 -7.13
N VAL A 54 0.55 -2.66 -7.50
CA VAL A 54 1.60 -3.32 -6.71
C VAL A 54 2.91 -3.31 -7.50
N GLY A 55 3.90 -2.58 -6.98
CA GLY A 55 5.24 -2.47 -7.57
C GLY A 55 6.27 -3.30 -6.81
N GLY A 56 6.90 -2.70 -5.79
CA GLY A 56 8.09 -3.25 -5.12
C GLY A 56 7.92 -4.59 -4.42
N ALA A 57 6.69 -5.06 -4.23
CA ALA A 57 6.41 -6.41 -3.74
C ALA A 57 6.54 -7.48 -4.82
N ILE A 58 6.41 -7.13 -6.11
CA ILE A 58 6.37 -8.07 -7.23
C ILE A 58 7.58 -7.88 -8.16
N THR A 59 7.87 -6.65 -8.58
CA THR A 59 8.79 -6.38 -9.71
C THR A 59 10.16 -5.81 -9.31
N ARG A 60 10.45 -5.66 -8.01
CA ARG A 60 11.74 -5.16 -7.51
C ARG A 60 12.48 -6.25 -6.73
N PRO A 61 13.15 -7.20 -7.39
CA PRO A 61 13.78 -8.35 -6.74
C PRO A 61 14.77 -7.95 -5.65
N GLN A 62 15.52 -6.86 -5.82
CA GLN A 62 16.45 -6.37 -4.80
C GLN A 62 15.75 -5.99 -3.49
N GLN A 63 14.56 -5.36 -3.56
CA GLN A 63 13.78 -5.01 -2.38
C GLN A 63 13.14 -6.25 -1.74
N ILE A 64 12.69 -7.20 -2.56
CA ILE A 64 12.16 -8.49 -2.08
C ILE A 64 13.25 -9.22 -1.30
N THR A 65 14.43 -9.42 -1.91
CA THR A 65 15.57 -10.08 -1.25
C THR A 65 15.99 -9.35 0.02
N ALA A 66 16.05 -8.01 0.03
CA ALA A 66 16.41 -7.25 1.23
C ALA A 66 15.46 -7.51 2.40
N ARG A 67 14.15 -7.63 2.16
CA ARG A 67 13.16 -7.98 3.19
C ARG A 67 13.41 -9.39 3.76
N PHE A 68 13.70 -10.37 2.89
CA PHE A 68 14.02 -11.72 3.33
C PHE A 68 15.30 -11.76 4.18
N VAL A 69 16.37 -11.08 3.73
CA VAL A 69 17.63 -11.02 4.48
C VAL A 69 17.43 -10.38 5.85
N ALA A 70 16.68 -9.28 5.93
CA ALA A 70 16.40 -8.60 7.18
C ALA A 70 15.63 -9.49 8.19
N ALA A 71 14.66 -10.28 7.72
CA ALA A 71 13.87 -11.18 8.56
C ALA A 71 14.62 -12.46 8.97
N ILE A 72 15.64 -12.89 8.21
CA ILE A 72 16.49 -14.04 8.57
C ILE A 72 17.57 -13.63 9.58
N ALA A 73 18.08 -12.40 9.47
CA ALA A 73 19.12 -11.87 10.34
C ALA A 73 18.60 -11.33 11.69
N SER A 74 17.27 -11.33 11.90
CA SER A 74 16.60 -10.89 13.13
C SER A 74 16.50 -11.97 14.19
#